data_AF-A0A7V7E713-F1
#
_entry.id   AF-A0A7V7E713-F1
#
_cell.length_a   1.000
_cell.length_b   1.000
_cell.length_c   1.000
_cell.angle_alpha   90.00
_cell.angle_beta   90.00
_cell.angle_gamma   90.00
#
_symmetry.space_group_name_H-M   'P 1'
#
loop_
_entity.id
_entity.type
_entity.pdbx_description
1 polymer ?
#
loop_
_entity_poly.entity_id
_entity_poly.type
_entity_poly.pdbx_seq_one_letter_code
_entity_poly.pdbx_strand_id
1 'polypeptide(L)'
;MALSDFMGLCLGHPDWGYYMTRDPLGIAGDFTTAPEISQMFGELIGLWAAVVWQSMGSPDRLILAELGPGRGTLMADFLRAASLTPAFRRALDIYLVETSPSLRRCQKATLAETRATWLDDVRDLPDGPLLLVANEFFDALPIDQYVRRADGWHRRLVVLSNNALAFADGAGVDIAAPSAEIGDIFEINWPARAIAA
;
A
#
# COMPACT_ATOMS: atom_id res chain seq x y z
N MET A 1 -0.54 23.96 0.40
CA MET A 1 -1.27 22.70 0.74
C MET A 1 -0.39 21.85 1.63
N ALA A 2 -0.97 20.92 2.40
CA ALA A 2 -0.14 19.97 3.15
C ALA A 2 0.63 19.08 2.17
N LEU A 3 1.76 18.52 2.62
CA LEU A 3 2.52 17.59 1.78
C LEU A 3 1.69 16.34 1.42
N SER A 4 0.88 15.86 2.35
CA SER A 4 -0.04 14.74 2.14
C SER A 4 -1.05 15.02 1.02
N ASP A 5 -1.67 16.21 1.02
CA ASP A 5 -2.58 16.64 -0.06
C ASP A 5 -1.85 16.66 -1.42
N PHE A 6 -0.64 17.22 -1.43
CA PHE A 6 0.17 17.31 -2.65
C PHE A 6 0.52 15.93 -3.19
N MET A 7 1.03 15.03 -2.33
CA MET A 7 1.34 13.65 -2.70
C MET A 7 0.09 12.91 -3.20
N GLY A 8 -1.05 13.07 -2.51
CA GLY A 8 -2.31 12.48 -2.92
C GLY A 8 -2.73 12.90 -4.33
N LEU A 9 -2.58 14.19 -4.68
CA LEU A 9 -2.84 14.68 -6.04
C LEU A 9 -1.83 14.12 -7.06
N CYS A 10 -0.54 14.15 -6.75
CA CYS A 10 0.50 13.64 -7.64
C CYS A 10 0.31 12.16 -7.97
N LEU A 11 -0.15 11.36 -7.01
CA LEU A 11 -0.31 9.91 -7.18
C LEU A 11 -1.69 9.53 -7.74
N GLY A 12 -2.75 10.17 -7.25
CA GLY A 12 -4.14 9.72 -7.44
C GLY A 12 -5.06 10.66 -8.22
N HIS A 13 -4.59 11.82 -8.72
CA HIS A 13 -5.45 12.68 -9.53
C HIS A 13 -6.01 11.91 -10.75
N PRO A 14 -7.32 11.94 -11.03
CA PRO A 14 -7.91 11.12 -12.10
C PRO A 14 -7.25 11.32 -13.47
N ASP A 15 -6.97 12.58 -13.82
CA ASP A 15 -6.41 12.95 -15.14
C ASP A 15 -4.89 13.10 -15.20
N TRP A 16 -4.20 13.20 -14.04
CA TRP A 16 -2.78 13.58 -13.97
C TRP A 16 -1.97 12.74 -12.98
N GLY A 17 -2.65 11.91 -12.20
CA GLY A 17 -2.07 11.09 -11.16
C GLY A 17 -1.18 10.02 -11.75
N TYR A 18 -0.04 9.81 -11.11
CA TYR A 18 0.97 8.86 -11.53
C TYR A 18 0.42 7.44 -11.74
N TYR A 19 -0.37 6.92 -10.79
CA TYR A 19 -0.95 5.57 -10.85
C TYR A 19 -2.28 5.49 -11.65
N MET A 20 -2.86 6.64 -12.00
CA MET A 20 -4.14 6.70 -12.73
C MET A 20 -3.93 6.75 -14.24
N THR A 21 -2.85 7.40 -14.68
CA THR A 21 -2.63 7.74 -16.10
C THR A 21 -1.53 6.91 -16.77
N ARG A 22 -0.75 6.14 -16.01
CA ARG A 22 0.41 5.38 -16.51
C ARG A 22 0.39 3.94 -15.97
N ASP A 23 1.16 3.08 -16.60
CA ASP A 23 1.55 1.78 -16.05
C ASP A 23 3.01 1.88 -15.57
N PRO A 24 3.25 2.14 -14.28
CA PRO A 24 4.60 2.42 -13.77
C PRO A 24 5.42 1.16 -13.42
N LEU A 25 4.84 -0.05 -13.56
CA LEU A 25 5.41 -1.27 -12.96
C LEU A 25 6.11 -2.19 -13.98
N GLY A 26 7.32 -2.64 -13.62
CA GLY A 26 8.12 -3.64 -14.34
C GLY A 26 9.33 -3.04 -15.08
N ILE A 27 10.06 -3.87 -15.82
CA ILE A 27 11.32 -3.49 -16.51
C ILE A 27 11.15 -2.33 -17.51
N ALA A 28 9.95 -2.21 -18.09
CA ALA A 28 9.59 -1.12 -19.00
C ALA A 28 8.91 0.08 -18.32
N GLY A 29 8.63 -0.03 -17.01
CA GLY A 29 8.08 1.03 -16.16
C GLY A 29 9.18 1.74 -15.36
N ASP A 30 8.78 2.60 -14.41
CA ASP A 30 9.71 3.38 -13.61
C ASP A 30 10.18 2.65 -12.33
N PHE A 31 9.49 1.57 -11.93
CA PHE A 31 9.77 0.79 -10.72
C PHE A 31 9.76 -0.72 -10.98
N THR A 32 10.79 -1.42 -10.51
CA THR A 32 10.83 -2.89 -10.45
C THR A 32 10.67 -3.31 -8.98
N THR A 33 9.51 -3.87 -8.64
CA THR A 33 9.18 -4.31 -7.28
C THR A 33 9.72 -5.72 -7.00
N ALA A 34 9.85 -6.12 -5.74
CA ALA A 34 10.38 -7.45 -5.38
C ALA A 34 9.69 -8.64 -6.08
N PRO A 35 8.34 -8.66 -6.24
CA PRO A 35 7.66 -9.71 -7.00
C PRO A 35 8.05 -9.76 -8.48
N GLU A 36 8.41 -8.62 -9.09
CA GLU A 36 8.81 -8.54 -10.50
C GLU A 36 10.27 -8.98 -10.72
N ILE A 37 11.08 -9.03 -9.66
CA ILE A 37 12.47 -9.52 -9.72
C ILE A 37 12.52 -11.04 -9.69
N SER A 38 11.71 -11.67 -8.82
CA SER A 38 11.74 -13.12 -8.65
C SER A 38 10.44 -13.68 -8.11
N GLN A 39 9.94 -14.72 -8.79
CA GLN A 39 8.82 -15.56 -8.33
C GLN A 39 9.04 -16.13 -6.93
N MET A 40 10.30 -16.31 -6.51
CA MET A 40 10.62 -16.87 -5.19
C MET A 40 10.06 -16.00 -4.07
N PHE A 41 9.96 -14.69 -4.28
CA PHE A 41 9.39 -13.79 -3.28
C PHE A 41 7.94 -14.15 -2.98
N GLY A 42 7.08 -14.19 -4.02
CA GLY A 42 5.67 -14.55 -3.85
C GLY A 42 5.47 -15.98 -3.34
N GLU A 43 6.28 -16.94 -3.79
CA GLU A 43 6.23 -18.32 -3.29
C GLU A 43 6.51 -18.40 -1.78
N LEU A 44 7.55 -17.71 -1.30
CA LEU A 44 7.92 -17.70 0.11
C LEU A 44 6.83 -17.07 0.98
N ILE A 45 6.18 -16.00 0.51
CA ILE A 45 5.03 -15.41 1.21
C ILE A 45 3.86 -16.39 1.25
N GLY A 46 3.57 -17.11 0.16
CA GLY A 46 2.54 -18.15 0.12
C GLY A 46 2.79 -19.31 1.09
N LEU A 47 4.04 -19.78 1.19
CA LEU A 47 4.43 -20.82 2.14
C LEU A 47 4.36 -20.32 3.59
N TRP A 48 4.85 -19.11 3.85
CA TRP A 48 4.72 -18.48 5.16
C TRP A 48 3.24 -18.38 5.59
N ALA A 49 2.37 -17.96 4.69
CA ALA A 49 0.93 -17.83 4.96
C ALA A 49 0.27 -19.18 5.28
N ALA A 50 0.68 -20.27 4.62
CA ALA A 50 0.21 -21.62 4.95
C ALA A 50 0.61 -22.04 6.37
N VAL A 51 1.83 -21.71 6.81
CA VAL A 51 2.30 -21.97 8.19
C VAL A 51 1.50 -21.13 9.19
N VAL A 52 1.27 -19.84 8.89
CA VAL A 52 0.46 -18.97 9.76
C VAL A 52 -0.98 -19.50 9.87
N TRP A 53 -1.62 -19.87 8.76
CA TRP A 53 -2.95 -20.47 8.78
C TRP A 53 -3.04 -21.73 9.65
N GLN A 54 -2.03 -22.61 9.59
CA GLN A 54 -1.95 -23.77 10.49
C GLN A 54 -1.83 -23.34 11.96
N SER A 55 -1.02 -22.31 12.26
CA SER A 55 -0.87 -21.78 13.62
C SER A 55 -2.15 -21.14 14.17
N MET A 56 -3.04 -20.68 13.28
CA MET A 56 -4.38 -20.18 13.64
C MET A 56 -5.38 -21.31 13.92
N GLY A 57 -4.96 -22.57 13.87
CA GLY A 57 -5.84 -23.73 14.05
C GLY A 57 -6.51 -24.19 12.77
N SER A 58 -5.99 -23.80 11.60
CA SER A 58 -6.49 -24.21 10.29
C SER A 58 -7.99 -23.89 10.08
N PRO A 59 -8.43 -22.63 10.26
CA PRO A 59 -9.84 -22.27 10.09
C PRO A 59 -10.34 -22.63 8.69
N ASP A 60 -11.58 -23.11 8.60
CA ASP A 60 -12.24 -23.50 7.34
C ASP A 60 -12.42 -22.32 6.37
N ARG A 61 -12.43 -21.09 6.91
CA ARG A 61 -12.50 -19.84 6.18
C ARG A 61 -11.40 -18.89 6.65
N LEU A 62 -10.67 -18.33 5.70
CA LEU A 62 -9.61 -17.35 5.92
C LEU A 62 -9.70 -16.26 4.86
N ILE A 63 -9.75 -15.01 5.29
CA ILE A 63 -9.68 -13.86 4.40
C ILE A 63 -8.21 -13.66 4.06
N LEU A 64 -7.87 -13.71 2.77
CA LEU A 64 -6.57 -13.28 2.26
C LEU A 64 -6.77 -11.97 1.53
N ALA A 65 -6.20 -10.89 2.06
CA ALA A 65 -6.28 -9.56 1.46
C ALA A 65 -4.90 -9.07 1.03
N GLU A 66 -4.81 -8.46 -0.15
CA GLU A 66 -3.61 -7.73 -0.59
C GLU A 66 -3.94 -6.25 -0.84
N LEU A 67 -3.16 -5.35 -0.23
CA LEU A 67 -3.24 -3.91 -0.42
C LEU A 67 -2.29 -3.46 -1.52
N GLY A 68 -2.82 -2.79 -2.55
CA GLY A 68 -2.04 -2.31 -3.70
C GLY A 68 -1.30 -3.44 -4.43
N PRO A 69 -2.02 -4.45 -4.98
CA PRO A 69 -1.40 -5.65 -5.55
C PRO A 69 -0.65 -5.43 -6.87
N GLY A 70 -0.57 -4.18 -7.36
CA GLY A 70 0.12 -3.84 -8.60
C GLY A 70 -0.43 -4.62 -9.79
N ARG A 71 0.37 -5.49 -10.40
CA ARG A 71 -0.05 -6.32 -11.55
C ARG A 71 -0.70 -7.64 -11.15
N GLY A 72 -0.77 -7.94 -9.85
CA GLY A 72 -1.24 -9.23 -9.31
C GLY A 72 -0.19 -10.33 -9.31
N THR A 73 1.07 -10.03 -9.65
CA THR A 73 2.17 -10.99 -9.75
C THR A 73 2.45 -11.67 -8.40
N LEU A 74 2.51 -10.90 -7.31
CA LEU A 74 2.68 -11.44 -5.96
C LEU A 74 1.58 -12.46 -5.63
N MET A 75 0.31 -12.08 -5.81
CA MET A 75 -0.83 -12.97 -5.57
C MET A 75 -0.78 -14.23 -6.44
N ALA A 76 -0.38 -14.12 -7.70
CA ALA A 76 -0.28 -15.27 -8.60
C ALA A 76 0.75 -16.30 -8.09
N ASP A 77 1.95 -15.83 -7.73
CA ASP A 77 3.01 -16.69 -7.19
C ASP A 77 2.67 -17.23 -5.81
N PHE A 78 2.06 -16.40 -4.95
CA PHE A 78 1.53 -16.82 -3.66
C PHE A 78 0.57 -17.99 -3.82
N LEU A 79 -0.43 -17.87 -4.71
CA LEU A 79 -1.47 -18.88 -4.87
C LEU A 79 -0.94 -20.16 -5.52
N ARG A 80 0.09 -20.05 -6.36
CA ARG A 80 0.82 -21.21 -6.89
C ARG A 80 1.50 -22.00 -5.78
N ALA A 81 2.19 -21.33 -4.85
CA ALA A 81 2.77 -21.99 -3.68
C ALA A 81 1.69 -22.52 -2.70
N ALA A 82 0.63 -21.75 -2.46
CA ALA A 82 -0.49 -22.15 -1.61
C ALA A 82 -1.18 -23.44 -2.09
N SER A 83 -1.16 -23.71 -3.40
CA SER A 83 -1.73 -24.93 -3.99
C SER A 83 -1.02 -26.21 -3.57
N LEU A 84 0.21 -26.12 -3.01
CA LEU A 84 0.90 -27.26 -2.38
C LEU A 84 0.22 -27.72 -1.09
N THR A 85 -0.65 -26.88 -0.50
CA THR A 85 -1.46 -27.20 0.68
C THR A 85 -2.95 -27.06 0.34
N PRO A 86 -3.61 -28.09 -0.22
CA PRO A 86 -4.97 -27.97 -0.74
C PRO A 86 -6.02 -27.53 0.29
N ALA A 87 -5.86 -27.88 1.56
CA ALA A 87 -6.75 -27.44 2.63
C ALA A 87 -6.67 -25.92 2.85
N PHE A 88 -5.45 -25.38 2.92
CA PHE A 88 -5.21 -23.95 2.99
C PHE A 88 -5.80 -23.23 1.77
N ARG A 89 -5.49 -23.70 0.55
CA ARG A 89 -5.98 -23.09 -0.69
C ARG A 89 -7.51 -23.00 -0.77
N ARG A 90 -8.23 -23.99 -0.23
CA ARG A 90 -9.70 -24.02 -0.19
C ARG A 90 -10.30 -23.08 0.85
N ALA A 91 -9.58 -22.79 1.94
CA ALA A 91 -10.03 -21.88 2.98
C ALA A 91 -9.98 -20.40 2.56
N LEU A 92 -9.22 -20.07 1.50
CA LEU A 92 -8.97 -18.69 1.09
C LEU A 92 -10.17 -18.04 0.40
N ASP A 93 -10.69 -16.98 1.04
CA ASP A 93 -11.49 -15.94 0.40
C ASP A 93 -10.57 -14.76 0.04
N ILE A 94 -10.40 -14.49 -1.26
CA ILE A 94 -9.36 -13.59 -1.76
C ILE A 94 -9.93 -12.21 -2.06
N TYR A 95 -9.32 -11.18 -1.46
CA TYR A 95 -9.68 -9.77 -1.63
C TYR A 95 -8.47 -8.94 -2.07
N LEU A 96 -8.68 -8.04 -3.01
CA LEU A 96 -7.65 -7.17 -3.57
C LEU A 96 -8.09 -5.71 -3.43
N VAL A 97 -7.39 -4.93 -2.63
CA VAL A 97 -7.70 -3.50 -2.41
C VAL A 97 -6.88 -2.67 -3.39
N GLU A 98 -7.56 -2.12 -4.40
CA GLU A 98 -6.93 -1.41 -5.52
C GLU A 98 -7.87 -0.33 -6.03
N THR A 99 -7.44 0.93 -6.10
CA THR A 99 -8.27 2.03 -6.59
C THR A 99 -8.10 2.28 -8.10
N SER A 100 -6.97 1.89 -8.70
CA SER A 100 -6.66 2.14 -10.10
C SER A 100 -7.45 1.21 -11.04
N PRO A 101 -8.33 1.75 -11.91
CA PRO A 101 -9.05 0.92 -12.88
C PRO A 101 -8.13 0.20 -13.87
N SER A 102 -6.95 0.77 -14.16
CA SER A 102 -5.97 0.17 -15.05
C SER A 102 -5.33 -1.07 -14.43
N LEU A 103 -4.86 -0.95 -13.19
CA LEU A 103 -4.26 -2.07 -12.46
C LEU A 103 -5.29 -3.16 -12.18
N ARG A 104 -6.54 -2.82 -11.85
CA ARG A 104 -7.63 -3.82 -11.75
C ARG A 104 -7.81 -4.66 -13.02
N ARG A 105 -7.71 -4.05 -14.20
CA ARG A 105 -7.80 -4.79 -15.47
C ARG A 105 -6.60 -5.72 -15.64
N CYS A 106 -5.39 -5.27 -15.31
CA CYS A 106 -4.19 -6.09 -15.34
C CYS A 106 -4.32 -7.30 -14.39
N GLN A 107 -4.69 -7.05 -13.13
CA GLN A 107 -4.89 -8.07 -12.11
C GLN A 107 -5.95 -9.10 -12.52
N LYS A 108 -7.09 -8.68 -13.09
CA LYS A 108 -8.12 -9.60 -13.59
C LYS A 108 -7.62 -10.50 -14.71
N ALA A 109 -6.70 -10.03 -15.54
CA ALA A 109 -6.06 -10.85 -16.57
C ALA A 109 -5.04 -11.82 -15.95
N THR A 110 -4.17 -11.31 -15.06
CA THR A 110 -3.15 -12.11 -14.35
C THR A 110 -3.77 -13.23 -13.51
N LEU A 111 -4.91 -12.94 -12.87
CA LEU A 111 -5.60 -13.80 -11.91
C LEU A 111 -6.91 -14.36 -12.49
N ALA A 112 -7.01 -14.54 -13.81
CA ALA A 112 -8.25 -14.94 -14.49
C ALA A 112 -8.88 -16.23 -13.94
N GLU A 113 -8.05 -17.19 -13.50
CA GLU A 113 -8.48 -18.46 -12.91
C GLU A 113 -8.73 -18.39 -11.39
N THR A 114 -8.54 -17.21 -10.79
CA THR A 114 -8.73 -17.00 -9.35
C THR A 114 -10.03 -16.27 -9.08
N ARG A 115 -10.86 -16.84 -8.21
CA ARG A 115 -12.05 -16.17 -7.67
C ARG A 115 -11.63 -15.13 -6.62
N ALA A 116 -11.25 -13.94 -7.07
CA ALA A 116 -10.92 -12.79 -6.22
C ALA A 116 -12.03 -11.73 -6.26
N THR A 117 -12.13 -10.94 -5.20
CA THR A 117 -13.00 -9.76 -5.10
C THR A 117 -12.15 -8.50 -5.00
N TRP A 118 -12.45 -7.48 -5.83
CA TRP A 118 -11.75 -6.20 -5.78
C TRP A 118 -12.54 -5.20 -4.94
N LEU A 119 -11.85 -4.51 -4.04
CA LEU A 119 -12.42 -3.50 -3.15
C LEU A 119 -11.74 -2.15 -3.36
N ASP A 120 -12.50 -1.08 -3.18
CA ASP A 120 -11.97 0.29 -3.25
C ASP A 120 -11.26 0.68 -1.95
N ASP A 121 -11.70 0.13 -0.82
CA ASP A 121 -11.20 0.48 0.51
C ASP A 121 -10.97 -0.76 1.38
N VAL A 122 -9.97 -0.70 2.27
CA VAL A 122 -9.67 -1.77 3.22
C VAL A 122 -10.81 -1.98 4.23
N ARG A 123 -11.60 -0.94 4.51
CA ARG A 123 -12.76 -1.00 5.43
C ARG A 123 -13.92 -1.83 4.88
N ASP A 124 -13.91 -2.12 3.58
CA ASP A 124 -14.92 -2.98 2.94
C ASP A 124 -14.56 -4.48 3.05
N LEU A 125 -13.44 -4.82 3.68
CA LEU A 125 -13.09 -6.21 3.98
C LEU A 125 -14.13 -6.83 4.94
N PRO A 126 -14.52 -8.09 4.72
CA PRO A 126 -15.43 -8.77 5.64
C PRO A 126 -14.74 -9.06 6.98
N ASP A 127 -15.54 -9.25 8.03
CA ASP A 127 -15.04 -9.74 9.30
C ASP A 127 -14.58 -11.20 9.23
N GLY A 128 -13.57 -11.54 10.03
CA GLY A 128 -13.11 -12.91 10.23
C GLY A 128 -11.58 -13.02 10.36
N PRO A 129 -11.06 -14.25 10.43
CA PRO A 129 -9.62 -14.49 10.39
C PRO A 129 -9.01 -13.91 9.11
N LEU A 130 -8.02 -13.04 9.25
CA LEU A 130 -7.41 -12.27 8.17
C LEU A 130 -5.91 -12.53 8.07
N LEU A 131 -5.43 -12.78 6.85
CA LEU A 131 -4.05 -12.59 6.43
C LEU A 131 -3.99 -11.39 5.48
N LEU A 132 -3.30 -10.34 5.90
CA LEU A 132 -3.13 -9.11 5.14
C LEU A 132 -1.72 -9.02 4.59
N VAL A 133 -1.58 -8.80 3.29
CA VAL A 133 -0.32 -8.58 2.59
C VAL A 133 -0.29 -7.15 2.05
N ALA A 134 0.79 -6.43 2.29
CA ALA A 134 0.95 -5.03 1.88
C ALA A 134 2.41 -4.77 1.48
N ASN A 135 2.83 -5.32 0.34
CA ASN A 135 4.19 -5.17 -0.17
C ASN A 135 4.32 -3.85 -0.95
N GLU A 136 5.28 -2.99 -0.57
CA GLU A 136 5.52 -1.69 -1.25
C GLU A 136 4.24 -0.84 -1.39
N PHE A 137 3.37 -0.94 -0.39
CA PHE A 137 2.10 -0.22 -0.33
C PHE A 137 2.22 1.04 0.55
N PHE A 138 2.80 0.90 1.74
CA PHE A 138 2.83 1.97 2.74
C PHE A 138 3.77 3.12 2.41
N ASP A 139 4.80 2.88 1.60
CA ASP A 139 5.71 3.90 1.09
C ASP A 139 5.06 4.81 0.04
N ALA A 140 4.05 4.30 -0.68
CA ALA A 140 3.26 5.08 -1.62
C ALA A 140 2.13 5.90 -0.94
N LEU A 141 1.84 5.67 0.34
CA LEU A 141 0.78 6.41 1.03
C LEU A 141 1.22 7.84 1.39
N PRO A 142 0.36 8.86 1.20
CA PRO A 142 0.72 10.25 1.48
C PRO A 142 1.14 10.50 2.94
N ILE A 143 2.26 11.21 3.10
CA ILE A 143 2.80 11.60 4.41
C ILE A 143 2.63 13.08 4.70
N ASP A 144 2.52 13.41 5.98
CA ASP A 144 2.75 14.77 6.47
C ASP A 144 4.17 14.90 7.00
N GLN A 145 4.77 16.06 6.75
CA GLN A 145 6.04 16.47 7.33
C GLN A 145 5.83 17.61 8.32
N TYR A 146 6.60 17.59 9.40
CA TYR A 146 6.68 18.66 10.39
C TYR A 146 8.14 19.02 10.60
N VAL A 147 8.45 20.32 10.66
CA VAL A 147 9.81 20.84 10.85
C VAL A 147 9.92 21.42 12.25
N ARG A 148 10.96 21.05 12.99
CA ARG A 148 11.23 21.61 14.31
C ARG A 148 11.79 23.01 14.19
N ARG A 149 11.13 23.99 14.81
CA ARG A 149 11.55 25.40 14.95
C ARG A 149 11.78 25.74 16.41
N ALA A 150 12.25 26.97 16.66
CA ALA A 150 12.56 27.44 18.00
C ALA A 150 11.32 27.49 18.91
N ASP A 151 10.15 27.75 18.32
CA ASP A 151 8.85 27.91 18.96
C ASP A 151 7.96 26.65 18.91
N GLY A 152 8.42 25.56 18.27
CA GLY A 152 7.70 24.29 18.25
C GLY A 152 7.79 23.56 16.93
N TRP A 153 6.83 22.66 16.69
CA TRP A 153 6.71 21.95 15.42
C TRP A 153 5.84 22.74 14.46
N HIS A 154 6.27 22.87 13.20
CA HIS A 154 5.50 23.53 12.15
C HIS A 154 5.21 22.55 11.04
N ARG A 155 3.98 22.51 10.55
CA ARG A 155 3.65 21.64 9.42
C ARG A 155 4.38 22.13 8.17
N ARG A 156 5.03 21.24 7.44
CA ARG A 156 5.62 21.55 6.14
C ARG A 156 4.54 21.57 5.07
N LEU A 157 4.55 22.63 4.25
CA LEU A 157 3.59 22.86 3.18
C LEU A 157 4.29 22.91 1.82
N VAL A 158 3.53 22.61 0.77
CA VAL A 158 3.90 22.92 -0.61
C VAL A 158 3.19 24.21 -1.02
N VAL A 159 3.96 25.19 -1.49
CA VAL A 159 3.50 26.53 -1.89
C VAL A 159 4.02 26.89 -3.27
N LEU A 160 3.36 27.84 -3.93
CA LEU A 160 3.86 28.48 -5.14
C LEU A 160 4.73 29.68 -4.77
N SER A 161 6.00 29.67 -5.16
CA SER A 161 6.95 30.77 -4.96
C SER A 161 7.80 30.96 -6.20
N ASN A 162 7.90 32.19 -6.71
CA ASN A 162 8.64 32.53 -7.94
C ASN A 162 8.30 31.62 -9.14
N ASN A 163 7.01 31.35 -9.37
CA ASN A 163 6.50 30.44 -10.41
C ASN A 163 6.99 28.98 -10.31
N ALA A 164 7.50 28.55 -9.16
CA ALA A 164 7.88 27.18 -8.89
C ALA A 164 7.23 26.66 -7.60
N LEU A 165 7.06 25.34 -7.50
CA LEU A 165 6.68 24.71 -6.24
C LEU A 165 7.87 24.74 -5.29
N ALA A 166 7.63 25.15 -4.05
CA ALA A 166 8.63 25.21 -3.00
C ALA A 166 8.04 24.71 -1.67
N PHE A 167 8.92 24.29 -0.77
CA PHE A 167 8.54 24.03 0.61
C PHE A 167 8.46 25.33 1.42
N ALA A 168 7.48 25.40 2.30
CA ALA A 168 7.36 26.44 3.30
C ALA A 168 6.87 25.86 4.63
N ASP A 169 7.13 26.58 5.72
CA ASP A 169 6.58 26.23 7.02
C ASP A 169 5.18 26.84 7.15
N GLY A 170 4.25 26.04 7.64
CA GLY A 170 2.92 26.46 8.01
C GLY A 170 2.85 26.96 9.46
N ALA A 171 1.63 26.99 9.99
CA ALA A 171 1.38 27.31 11.38
C ALA A 171 2.05 26.30 12.32
N GLY A 172 2.40 26.78 13.52
CA GLY A 172 2.84 25.93 14.62
C GLY A 172 1.71 24.98 15.02
N VAL A 173 2.08 23.74 15.33
CA VAL A 173 1.16 22.67 15.69
C VAL A 173 1.65 21.96 16.94
N ASP A 174 0.71 21.56 17.78
CA ASP A 174 0.98 20.61 18.85
C ASP A 174 0.82 19.20 18.29
N ILE A 175 1.91 18.44 18.29
CA ILE A 175 1.96 17.07 17.76
C ILE A 175 2.83 16.20 18.66
N ALA A 176 2.37 14.98 18.90
CA ALA A 176 3.14 13.95 19.57
C ALA A 176 4.29 13.49 18.66
N ALA A 177 5.43 14.16 18.77
CA ALA A 177 6.65 13.87 18.03
C ALA A 177 7.83 13.63 18.99
N PRO A 178 8.89 12.92 18.56
CA PRO A 178 10.09 12.73 19.36
C PRO A 178 10.79 14.04 19.74
N SER A 179 11.70 13.97 20.71
CA SER A 179 12.65 15.07 20.95
C SER A 179 13.49 15.30 19.70
N ALA A 180 13.72 16.57 19.35
CA ALA A 180 14.36 16.96 18.08
C ALA A 180 15.08 18.30 18.20
N GLU A 181 16.10 18.52 17.38
CA GLU A 181 16.83 19.77 17.22
C GLU A 181 16.14 20.71 16.22
N ILE A 182 16.45 22.01 16.27
CA ILE A 182 15.91 22.97 15.30
C ILE A 182 16.39 22.59 13.90
N GLY A 183 15.44 22.42 12.97
CA GLY A 183 15.67 22.00 11.60
C GLY A 183 15.32 20.54 11.33
N ASP A 184 15.18 19.71 12.36
CA ASP A 184 14.79 18.31 12.21
C ASP A 184 13.40 18.18 11.58
N ILE A 185 13.22 17.12 10.80
CA ILE A 185 11.97 16.79 10.13
C ILE A 185 11.40 15.52 10.77
N PHE A 186 10.12 15.60 11.14
CA PHE A 186 9.34 14.46 11.57
C PHE A 186 8.28 14.13 10.51
N GLU A 187 8.24 12.86 10.10
CA GLU A 187 7.27 12.34 9.13
C GLU A 187 6.22 11.47 9.81
N ILE A 188 4.99 11.61 9.37
CA ILE A 188 3.88 10.76 9.80
C ILE A 188 3.01 10.37 8.62
N ASN A 189 2.71 9.08 8.53
CA ASN A 189 1.79 8.53 7.55
C ASN A 189 0.44 8.27 8.23
N TRP A 190 -0.46 9.26 8.19
CA TRP A 190 -1.79 9.14 8.79
C TRP A 190 -2.63 8.03 8.14
N PRO A 191 -2.67 7.88 6.80
CA PRO A 191 -3.36 6.76 6.17
C PRO A 191 -2.86 5.40 6.67
N ALA A 192 -1.55 5.19 6.75
CA ALA A 192 -0.98 3.93 7.24
C ALA A 192 -1.41 3.63 8.70
N ARG A 193 -1.41 4.65 9.56
CA ARG A 193 -1.86 4.50 10.95
C ARG A 193 -3.35 4.16 11.04
N ALA A 194 -4.18 4.72 10.17
CA ALA A 194 -5.61 4.41 10.13
C ALA A 194 -5.89 2.97 9.69
N ILE A 195 -5.04 2.41 8.82
CA ILE A 195 -5.13 1.00 8.41
C ILE A 195 -4.69 0.06 9.55
N ALA A 196 -3.75 0.49 10.39
CA ALA A 196 -3.19 -0.31 11.48
C ALA A 196 -3.94 -0.19 12.83
N ALA A 197 -4.95 0.67 12.92
CA ALA A 197 -5.72 0.96 14.13
C ALA A 197 -6.97 0.09 14.24
#